data_AF-A0AA95I7W2-F1
#
_entry.id   AF-A0AA95I7W2-F1
#
_cell.length_a   1.000
_cell.length_b   1.000
_cell.length_c   1.000
_cell.angle_alpha   90.00
_cell.angle_beta   90.00
_cell.angle_gamma   90.00
#
_symmetry.space_group_name_H-M   'P 1'
#
loop_
_entity.id
_entity.type
_entity.pdbx_description
1 polymer ?
#
loop_
_entity_poly.entity_id
_entity_poly.type
_entity_poly.pdbx_seq_one_letter_code
_entity_poly.pdbx_strand_id
1 'polypeptide(L)'
;MVELQNRKDLFSQFPGNIYAVSASSVKEHKAMKEELGLEYPVISDKDLKLIKKVNLLDPESPIAVRGFAVLDKDGTVLHSQQIDPFGIEAEGIIPYAADIAKGKKPSE
;
A
#
# COMPACT_ATOMS: atom_id res chain seq x y z
N MET A 1 -3.44 -0.24 8.79
CA MET A 1 -3.99 1.07 8.40
C MET A 1 -3.73 2.11 9.47
N VAL A 2 -4.27 1.95 10.68
CA VAL A 2 -3.98 2.86 11.81
C VAL A 2 -2.48 2.89 12.15
N GLU A 3 -1.82 1.73 12.20
CA GLU A 3 -0.36 1.70 12.44
C GLU A 3 0.45 2.46 11.39
N LEU A 4 0.02 2.44 10.13
CA LEU A 4 0.67 3.19 9.07
C LEU A 4 0.45 4.71 9.24
N GLN A 5 -0.73 5.12 9.70
CA GLN A 5 -1.01 6.51 10.08
C GLN A 5 -0.15 6.96 11.27
N ASN A 6 0.06 6.10 12.25
CA ASN A 6 0.94 6.36 13.41
C ASN A 6 2.43 6.51 13.03
N ARG A 7 2.78 6.15 11.78
CA ARG A 7 4.13 6.25 11.21
C ARG A 7 4.16 7.13 9.95
N LYS A 8 3.22 8.08 9.83
CA LYS A 8 3.13 8.98 8.67
C LYS A 8 4.39 9.83 8.46
N ASP A 9 5.20 10.02 9.49
CA ASP A 9 6.51 10.67 9.41
C ASP A 9 7.49 9.89 8.52
N LEU A 10 7.37 8.56 8.44
CA LEU A 10 8.19 7.75 7.54
C LEU A 10 7.85 7.99 6.07
N PHE A 11 6.66 8.52 5.75
CA PHE A 11 6.23 8.72 4.37
C PHE A 11 7.16 9.66 3.61
N SER A 12 7.80 10.62 4.29
CA SER A 12 8.77 11.52 3.68
C SER A 12 10.06 10.82 3.22
N GLN A 13 10.31 9.58 3.66
CA GLN A 13 11.48 8.80 3.22
C GLN A 13 11.27 8.16 1.85
N PHE A 14 10.00 7.93 1.47
CA PHE A 14 9.64 7.39 0.17
C PHE A 14 9.72 8.50 -0.89
N PRO A 15 10.44 8.29 -2.01
CA PRO A 15 10.69 9.33 -3.02
C PRO A 15 9.47 9.62 -3.92
N GLY A 16 8.26 9.24 -3.51
CA GLY A 16 7.06 9.30 -4.33
C GLY A 16 5.80 9.41 -3.50
N ASN A 17 4.65 9.17 -4.15
CA ASN A 17 3.36 9.24 -3.50
C ASN A 17 2.98 7.87 -2.90
N ILE A 18 2.38 7.89 -1.70
CA ILE A 18 1.90 6.70 -1.02
C ILE A 18 0.37 6.71 -1.03
N TYR A 19 -0.21 5.57 -1.41
CA TYR A 19 -1.65 5.35 -1.44
C TYR A 19 -1.98 4.03 -0.78
N ALA A 20 -3.04 3.99 0.03
CA ALA A 20 -3.70 2.73 0.33
C ALA A 20 -4.66 2.36 -0.81
N VAL A 21 -4.92 1.08 -1.04
CA VAL A 21 -5.77 0.60 -2.13
C VAL A 21 -6.68 -0.51 -1.62
N SER A 22 -7.95 -0.52 -2.04
CA SER A 22 -8.83 -1.67 -1.83
C SER A 22 -9.96 -1.69 -2.88
N ALA A 23 -10.75 -2.78 -2.88
CA ALA A 23 -11.93 -2.91 -3.73
C ALA A 23 -13.14 -2.07 -3.25
N SER A 24 -13.11 -1.52 -2.04
CA SER A 24 -14.22 -0.73 -1.50
C SER A 24 -14.41 0.59 -2.25
N SER A 25 -15.60 1.15 -2.15
CA SER A 25 -15.96 2.41 -2.78
C SER A 25 -15.35 3.64 -2.11
N VAL A 26 -15.26 4.74 -2.87
CA VAL A 26 -14.87 6.06 -2.33
C VAL A 26 -15.75 6.49 -1.15
N LYS A 27 -17.05 6.16 -1.17
CA LYS A 27 -17.98 6.49 -0.07
C LYS A 27 -17.62 5.74 1.20
N GLU A 28 -17.36 4.44 1.11
CA GLU A 28 -16.92 3.61 2.25
C GLU A 28 -15.56 4.06 2.76
N HIS A 29 -14.64 4.41 1.87
CA HIS A 29 -13.34 4.98 2.24
C HIS A 29 -13.48 6.30 2.98
N LYS A 30 -14.35 7.20 2.52
CA LYS A 30 -14.58 8.47 3.21
C LYS A 30 -15.08 8.24 4.65
N ALA A 31 -16.09 7.39 4.82
CA ALA A 31 -16.63 7.06 6.14
C ALA A 31 -15.56 6.43 7.06
N MET A 32 -14.82 5.44 6.55
CA MET A 32 -13.76 4.77 7.31
C MET A 32 -12.60 5.72 7.67
N LYS A 33 -12.21 6.63 6.76
CA LYS A 33 -11.17 7.64 7.06
C LYS A 33 -11.62 8.61 8.14
N GLU A 34 -12.87 9.07 8.09
CA GLU A 34 -13.45 9.96 9.11
C GLU A 34 -13.52 9.27 10.47
N GLU A 35 -13.93 8.01 10.51
CA GLU A 35 -14.00 7.20 11.74
C GLU A 35 -12.62 6.95 12.36
N LEU A 36 -11.62 6.63 11.54
CA LEU A 36 -10.28 6.23 12.00
C LEU A 36 -9.26 7.38 12.05
N GLY A 37 -9.63 8.60 11.65
CA GLY A 37 -8.73 9.75 11.61
C GLY A 37 -7.57 9.59 10.61
N LEU A 38 -7.79 8.90 9.49
CA LEU A 38 -6.74 8.64 8.50
C LEU A 38 -6.60 9.82 7.54
N GLU A 39 -5.36 10.24 7.29
CA GLU A 39 -5.07 11.39 6.43
C GLU A 39 -4.65 10.97 5.03
N TYR A 40 -3.93 9.86 4.89
CA TYR A 40 -3.38 9.39 3.62
C TYR A 40 -4.48 9.06 2.58
N PRO A 41 -4.20 9.22 1.27
CA PRO A 41 -5.17 8.92 0.23
C PRO A 41 -5.43 7.42 0.10
N VAL A 42 -6.69 7.07 -0.19
CA VAL A 42 -7.12 5.68 -0.41
C VAL A 42 -7.76 5.58 -1.80
N ILE A 43 -7.20 4.73 -2.65
CA ILE A 43 -7.69 4.46 -4.00
C ILE A 43 -8.76 3.37 -3.93
N SER A 44 -9.89 3.67 -4.55
CA SER A 44 -10.96 2.69 -4.81
C SER A 44 -10.65 1.95 -6.12
N ASP A 45 -10.28 0.68 -6.03
CA ASP A 45 -10.01 -0.22 -7.16
C ASP A 45 -11.11 -1.28 -7.29
N LYS A 46 -12.35 -0.82 -7.48
CA LYS A 46 -13.55 -1.69 -7.55
C LYS A 46 -13.45 -2.78 -8.62
N ASP A 47 -12.77 -2.49 -9.72
CA ASP A 47 -12.57 -3.41 -10.84
C ASP A 47 -11.38 -4.36 -10.63
N LEU A 48 -10.67 -4.21 -9.51
CA LEU A 48 -9.46 -4.97 -9.14
C LEU A 48 -8.32 -4.83 -10.16
N LYS A 49 -8.28 -3.76 -10.94
CA LYS A 49 -7.30 -3.58 -12.04
C LYS A 49 -5.89 -3.39 -11.48
N LEU A 50 -5.75 -2.53 -10.49
CA LEU A 50 -4.46 -2.25 -9.86
C LEU A 50 -4.02 -3.43 -8.98
N ILE A 51 -4.93 -3.95 -8.16
CA ILE A 51 -4.68 -5.09 -7.25
C ILE A 51 -4.20 -6.32 -8.04
N LYS A 52 -4.85 -6.63 -9.19
CA LYS A 52 -4.38 -7.68 -10.11
C LYS A 52 -3.02 -7.37 -10.71
N LYS A 53 -2.81 -6.13 -11.20
CA LYS A 53 -1.56 -5.71 -11.82
C LYS A 53 -0.35 -5.90 -10.89
N VAL A 54 -0.55 -5.70 -9.58
CA VAL A 54 0.51 -5.83 -8.58
C VAL A 54 0.57 -7.22 -7.94
N ASN A 55 -0.16 -8.22 -8.46
CA ASN A 55 -0.20 -9.59 -7.92
C ASN A 55 -0.56 -9.67 -6.43
N LEU A 56 -1.48 -8.82 -5.96
CA LEU A 56 -2.00 -8.85 -4.59
C LEU A 56 -3.51 -9.17 -4.54
N LEU A 57 -4.05 -9.78 -5.59
CA LEU A 57 -5.40 -10.34 -5.56
C LEU A 57 -5.36 -11.69 -4.84
N ASP A 58 -6.28 -11.89 -3.90
CA ASP A 58 -6.48 -13.18 -3.28
C ASP A 58 -6.94 -14.22 -4.33
N PRO A 59 -6.34 -15.42 -4.37
CA PRO A 59 -6.65 -16.40 -5.40
C PRO A 59 -8.03 -17.05 -5.23
N GLU A 60 -8.62 -17.00 -4.03
CA GLU A 60 -9.87 -17.67 -3.68
C GLU A 60 -11.05 -16.69 -3.58
N SER A 61 -10.79 -15.39 -3.46
CA SER A 61 -11.81 -14.38 -3.23
C SER A 61 -11.48 -13.05 -3.92
N PRO A 62 -12.48 -12.25 -4.33
CA PRO A 62 -12.26 -10.99 -5.06
C PRO A 62 -11.82 -9.84 -4.12
N ILE A 63 -10.84 -10.08 -3.26
CA ILE A 63 -10.29 -9.12 -2.29
C ILE A 63 -8.78 -8.99 -2.45
N ALA A 64 -8.20 -7.91 -1.94
CA ALA A 64 -6.76 -7.79 -1.87
C ALA A 64 -6.23 -8.59 -0.67
N VAL A 65 -5.13 -9.34 -0.86
CA VAL A 65 -4.30 -9.77 0.27
C VAL A 65 -3.57 -8.56 0.86
N ARG A 66 -3.12 -8.68 2.11
CA ARG A 66 -2.35 -7.61 2.77
C ARG A 66 -0.93 -7.59 2.23
N GLY A 67 -0.42 -6.40 1.92
CA GLY A 67 0.89 -6.24 1.34
C GLY A 67 1.14 -4.83 0.84
N PHE A 68 2.24 -4.65 0.11
CA PHE A 68 2.55 -3.40 -0.57
C PHE A 68 3.16 -3.69 -1.94
N ALA A 69 3.11 -2.67 -2.80
CA ALA A 69 3.77 -2.70 -4.10
C ALA A 69 4.41 -1.35 -4.38
N VAL A 70 5.53 -1.38 -5.10
CA VAL A 70 6.25 -0.19 -5.57
C VAL A 70 6.13 -0.15 -7.08
N LEU A 71 5.60 0.96 -7.59
CA LEU A 71 5.49 1.21 -9.02
C LEU A 71 6.38 2.41 -9.40
N ASP A 72 6.99 2.36 -10.57
CA ASP A 72 7.64 3.53 -11.16
C ASP A 72 6.62 4.54 -11.73
N LYS A 73 7.12 5.66 -12.24
CA LYS A 73 6.30 6.73 -12.84
C LYS A 73 5.49 6.30 -14.07
N ASP A 74 5.91 5.24 -14.76
CA ASP A 74 5.25 4.70 -15.96
C ASP A 74 4.25 3.60 -15.56
N GLY A 75 4.14 3.31 -14.26
CA GLY A 75 3.28 2.29 -13.70
C GLY A 75 3.87 0.88 -13.82
N THR A 76 5.15 0.72 -14.12
CA THR A 76 5.83 -0.58 -14.08
C THR A 76 5.93 -1.03 -12.63
N VAL A 77 5.58 -2.29 -12.35
CA VAL A 77 5.73 -2.87 -11.01
C VAL A 77 7.20 -3.16 -10.78
N LEU A 78 7.83 -2.44 -9.86
CA LEU A 78 9.21 -2.68 -9.42
C LEU A 78 9.27 -3.80 -8.39
N HIS A 79 8.25 -3.88 -7.54
CA HIS A 79 8.16 -4.89 -6.49
C HIS A 79 6.73 -5.05 -5.99
N SER A 80 6.41 -6.25 -5.51
CA SER A 80 5.17 -6.57 -4.81
C SER A 80 5.48 -7.60 -3.72
N GLN A 81 4.93 -7.39 -2.53
CA GLN A 81 5.12 -8.31 -1.42
C GLN A 81 3.83 -8.43 -0.62
N GLN A 82 3.38 -9.67 -0.42
CA GLN A 82 2.36 -10.00 0.58
C GLN A 82 3.01 -9.99 1.96
N ILE A 83 2.33 -9.37 2.93
CA ILE A 83 2.78 -9.28 4.31
C ILE A 83 1.63 -9.68 5.24
N ASP A 84 1.85 -10.74 6.00
CA ASP A 84 0.97 -11.18 7.06
C ASP A 84 1.83 -11.57 8.28
N PRO A 85 1.93 -10.72 9.34
CA PRO A 85 1.00 -9.70 9.82
C PRO A 85 1.41 -8.23 9.53
N PHE A 86 0.76 -7.60 8.53
CA PHE A 86 1.01 -6.20 8.10
C PHE A 86 1.09 -5.14 9.22
N GLY A 87 0.38 -5.32 10.33
CA GLY A 87 0.38 -4.36 11.44
C GLY A 87 1.70 -4.29 12.21
N ILE A 88 2.39 -5.42 12.36
CA ILE A 88 3.64 -5.53 13.12
C ILE A 88 4.82 -5.03 12.27
N GLU A 89 4.78 -5.34 10.97
CA GLU A 89 5.87 -5.01 10.05
C GLU A 89 5.78 -3.59 9.47
N ALA A 90 4.73 -2.84 9.79
CA ALA A 90 4.43 -1.52 9.22
C ALA A 90 5.60 -0.51 9.30
N GLU A 91 6.44 -0.60 10.34
CA GLU A 91 7.59 0.27 10.54
C GLU A 91 8.69 0.06 9.50
N GLY A 92 8.90 -1.18 9.05
CA GLY A 92 9.92 -1.52 8.05
C GLY A 92 9.48 -1.31 6.60
N ILE A 93 8.16 -1.31 6.33
CA ILE A 93 7.62 -1.28 4.96
C ILE A 93 8.07 -0.03 4.20
N ILE A 94 7.95 1.16 4.79
CA ILE A 94 8.21 2.41 4.07
C ILE A 94 9.71 2.58 3.75
N PRO A 95 10.66 2.38 4.68
CA PRO A 95 12.09 2.40 4.36
C PRO A 95 12.46 1.35 3.30
N TYR A 96 11.95 0.13 3.41
CA TYR A 96 12.20 -0.95 2.45
C TYR A 96 11.70 -0.60 1.04
N ALA A 97 10.45 -0.10 0.95
CA ALA A 97 9.87 0.37 -0.31
C ALA A 97 10.65 1.54 -0.90
N ALA A 98 11.19 2.44 -0.05
CA ALA A 98 11.99 3.56 -0.49
C ALA A 98 13.33 3.14 -1.10
N ASP A 99 13.96 2.09 -0.58
CA ASP A 99 15.20 1.53 -1.15
C ASP A 99 14.94 0.89 -2.51
N ILE A 100 13.83 0.15 -2.68
CA ILE A 100 13.40 -0.37 -3.98
C ILE A 100 13.19 0.77 -4.98
N ALA A 101 12.45 1.82 -4.58
CA ALA A 101 12.17 2.96 -5.45
C ALA A 101 13.45 3.72 -5.86
N LYS A 102 14.52 3.64 -5.06
CA LYS A 102 15.84 4.20 -5.36
C LYS A 102 16.74 3.24 -6.15
N GLY A 103 16.24 2.07 -6.54
CA GLY A 103 16.99 1.05 -7.27
C GLY A 103 18.05 0.32 -6.44
N LYS A 104 17.95 0.38 -5.11
CA LYS A 104 18.84 -0.36 -4.22
C LYS A 104 18.32 -1.77 -4.01
N LYS A 105 19.24 -2.71 -3.72
CA LYS A 105 18.84 -3.98 -3.10
C LYS A 105 18.36 -3.68 -1.69
N PRO A 106 17.13 -4.10 -1.32
CA PRO A 106 16.66 -3.93 0.04
C PRO A 106 17.61 -4.66 1.00
N SER A 107 17.91 -4.05 2.15
CA SER A 107 18.57 -4.78 3.24
C SER A 107 17.58 -5.80 3.80
N GLU A 108 17.99 -7.08 3.83
CA GLU A 108 17.28 -8.16 4.54
C GLU A 108 17.29 -7.94 6.06
#